data_AF-A0A9J6EIS3-F1
#
_entry.id   AF-A0A9J6EIS3-F1
#
_cell.length_a   1.000
_cell.length_b   1.000
_cell.length_c   1.000
_cell.angle_alpha   90.00
_cell.angle_beta   90.00
_cell.angle_gamma   90.00
#
_symmetry.space_group_name_H-M   'P 1'
#
loop_
_entity.id
_entity.type
_entity.pdbx_description
1 polymer ?
#
loop_
_entity_poly.entity_id
_entity_poly.type
_entity_poly.pdbx_seq_one_letter_code
_entity_poly.pdbx_strand_id
1 'polypeptide(L)'
;MLGKVLKLKLETLLVVLGGGPVSLCVADCMLADLVDKVGDIKNGQGATSALTALAEATSLDHVGQEVGACSPALFCPEESENQSESLMWLANAIKEFGLKVPVKPVIESIKKGLAASNPAVRTASITLAGVLYLYMGKTLRTLFEGEKAVLVQQLDAELAKVGGVIIHLMHVDGV
;
A
#
# COMPACT_ATOMS: atom_id res chain seq x y z
N MET A 1 -15.38 -25.29 -6.10
CA MET A 1 -16.58 -24.50 -5.71
C MET A 1 -16.23 -23.34 -4.78
N LEU A 2 -15.34 -23.50 -3.79
CA LEU A 2 -14.95 -22.44 -2.83
C LEU A 2 -14.47 -21.12 -3.48
N GLY A 3 -13.64 -21.16 -4.53
CA GLY A 3 -13.14 -19.93 -5.18
C GLY A 3 -14.22 -19.11 -5.91
N LYS A 4 -15.26 -19.73 -6.46
CA LYS A 4 -16.38 -19.00 -7.07
C LYS A 4 -17.23 -18.27 -6.03
N VAL A 5 -17.41 -18.88 -4.86
CA VAL A 5 -18.17 -18.29 -3.75
C VAL A 5 -17.42 -17.09 -3.16
N LEU A 6 -16.10 -17.19 -3.00
CA LEU A 6 -15.29 -16.07 -2.50
C LEU A 6 -15.28 -14.89 -3.48
N LYS A 7 -15.14 -15.15 -4.78
CA LYS A 7 -15.23 -14.11 -5.80
C LYS A 7 -16.58 -13.38 -5.78
N LEU A 8 -17.69 -14.13 -5.70
CA LEU A 8 -19.04 -13.55 -5.61
C LEU A 8 -19.23 -12.72 -4.33
N LYS A 9 -18.64 -13.15 -3.20
CA LYS A 9 -18.64 -12.36 -1.97
C LYS A 9 -17.92 -11.03 -2.13
N LEU A 10 -16.74 -11.03 -2.76
CA LEU A 10 -15.95 -9.82 -3.03
C LEU A 10 -16.68 -8.87 -4.00
N GLU A 11 -17.29 -9.40 -5.07
CA GLU A 11 -18.10 -8.60 -6.00
C GLU A 11 -19.33 -7.99 -5.32
N THR A 12 -20.00 -8.75 -4.43
CA THR A 12 -21.15 -8.23 -3.66
C THR A 12 -20.70 -7.15 -2.68
N LEU A 13 -19.55 -7.32 -2.03
CA LEU A 13 -18.95 -6.32 -1.15
C LEU A 13 -18.69 -5.00 -1.89
N LEU A 14 -18.13 -5.06 -3.10
CA LEU A 14 -17.92 -3.87 -3.93
C LEU A 14 -19.22 -3.12 -4.23
N VAL A 15 -20.30 -3.85 -4.54
CA VAL A 15 -21.62 -3.25 -4.81
C VAL A 15 -22.20 -2.59 -3.55
N VAL A 16 -22.05 -3.23 -2.39
CA VAL A 16 -22.55 -2.70 -1.11
C VAL A 16 -21.74 -1.46 -0.68
N LEU A 17 -20.42 -1.50 -0.84
CA LEU A 17 -19.51 -0.38 -0.52
C LEU A 17 -19.73 0.82 -1.45
N GLY A 18 -20.07 0.58 -2.71
CA GLY A 18 -20.49 1.64 -3.64
C GLY A 18 -21.84 2.28 -3.32
N GLY A 19 -22.62 1.71 -2.39
CA GLY A 19 -23.95 2.18 -2.01
C GLY A 19 -23.97 3.30 -0.96
N GLY A 20 -22.85 3.58 -0.28
CA GLY A 20 -22.78 4.65 0.73
C GLY A 20 -21.73 4.42 1.82
N PRO A 21 -21.63 5.35 2.78
CA PRO A 21 -20.64 5.28 3.85
C PRO A 21 -20.90 4.09 4.79
N VAL A 22 -19.84 3.39 5.16
CA VAL A 22 -19.88 2.22 6.04
C VAL A 22 -19.34 2.57 7.43
N SER A 23 -19.92 1.97 8.48
CA SER A 23 -19.43 2.15 9.85
C SER A 23 -18.05 1.51 10.05
N LEU A 24 -17.19 2.15 10.85
CA LEU A 24 -15.84 1.66 11.15
C LEU A 24 -15.82 0.24 11.74
N CYS A 25 -16.79 -0.13 12.58
CA CYS A 25 -16.88 -1.50 13.10
C CYS A 25 -17.07 -2.56 12.00
N VAL A 26 -17.83 -2.23 10.94
CA VAL A 26 -18.05 -3.14 9.81
C VAL A 26 -16.78 -3.22 8.96
N ALA A 27 -16.08 -2.11 8.81
CA ALA A 27 -14.79 -2.05 8.12
C ALA A 27 -13.74 -2.92 8.82
N ASP A 28 -13.63 -2.85 10.14
CA ASP A 28 -12.67 -3.64 10.94
C ASP A 28 -12.91 -5.14 10.82
N CYS A 29 -14.19 -5.56 10.86
CA CYS A 29 -14.54 -6.96 10.65
C CYS A 29 -14.16 -7.48 9.26
N MET A 30 -14.21 -6.63 8.23
CA MET A 30 -13.89 -7.00 6.85
C MET A 30 -12.40 -6.91 6.54
N LEU A 31 -11.69 -5.98 7.19
CA LEU A 31 -10.27 -5.72 7.00
C LEU A 31 -9.42 -6.97 7.25
N ALA A 32 -9.66 -7.68 8.35
CA ALA A 32 -8.89 -8.88 8.69
C ALA A 32 -8.99 -9.97 7.60
N ASP A 33 -10.20 -10.25 7.13
CA ASP A 33 -10.45 -11.25 6.08
C ASP A 33 -9.88 -10.81 4.71
N LEU A 34 -9.96 -9.52 4.38
CA LEU A 34 -9.45 -8.99 3.10
C LEU A 34 -7.91 -8.98 3.06
N VAL A 35 -7.29 -8.58 4.16
CA VAL A 35 -5.84 -8.54 4.33
C VAL A 35 -5.23 -9.94 4.25
N ASP A 36 -5.86 -10.93 4.89
CA ASP A 36 -5.45 -12.34 4.81
C ASP A 36 -5.56 -12.92 3.38
N LYS A 37 -6.42 -12.33 2.55
CA LYS A 37 -6.67 -12.77 1.17
C LYS A 37 -5.91 -12.00 0.11
N VAL A 38 -5.19 -10.95 0.49
CA VAL A 38 -4.52 -10.06 -0.46
C VAL A 38 -3.37 -10.75 -1.20
N GLY A 39 -2.66 -11.69 -0.56
CA GLY A 39 -1.66 -12.54 -1.21
C GLY A 39 -2.18 -13.91 -1.66
N ASP A 40 -3.50 -14.11 -1.82
CA ASP A 40 -4.01 -15.31 -2.48
C ASP A 40 -3.92 -15.16 -4.01
N ILE A 41 -3.17 -16.04 -4.67
CA ILE A 41 -2.93 -16.01 -6.13
C ILE A 41 -4.23 -15.92 -6.98
N LYS A 42 -5.38 -16.40 -6.47
CA LYS A 42 -6.64 -16.43 -7.22
C LYS A 42 -7.58 -15.28 -6.87
N ASN A 43 -7.53 -14.79 -5.64
CA ASN A 43 -8.50 -13.84 -5.12
C ASN A 43 -7.88 -12.52 -4.65
N GLY A 44 -6.56 -12.39 -4.66
CA GLY A 44 -5.81 -11.21 -4.23
C GLY A 44 -6.28 -9.95 -4.93
N GLN A 45 -6.40 -9.97 -6.26
CA GLN A 45 -6.89 -8.80 -7.01
C GLN A 45 -8.32 -8.37 -6.62
N GLY A 46 -9.18 -9.32 -6.23
CA GLY A 46 -10.52 -9.04 -5.72
C GLY A 46 -10.48 -8.46 -4.31
N ALA A 47 -9.59 -8.96 -3.45
CA ALA A 47 -9.37 -8.43 -2.11
C ALA A 47 -8.81 -7.00 -2.14
N THR A 48 -7.80 -6.75 -2.99
CA THR A 48 -7.22 -5.43 -3.24
C THR A 48 -8.27 -4.43 -3.70
N SER A 49 -9.12 -4.82 -4.66
CA SER A 49 -10.23 -3.96 -5.13
C SER A 49 -11.23 -3.66 -4.01
N ALA A 50 -11.55 -4.66 -3.18
CA ALA A 50 -12.47 -4.47 -2.05
C ALA A 50 -11.87 -3.57 -0.96
N LEU A 51 -10.56 -3.65 -0.70
CA LEU A 51 -9.86 -2.73 0.20
C LEU A 51 -9.91 -1.29 -0.32
N THR A 52 -9.72 -1.10 -1.63
CA THR A 52 -9.88 0.22 -2.27
C THR A 52 -11.30 0.77 -2.09
N ALA A 53 -12.32 -0.02 -2.38
CA ALA A 53 -13.72 0.39 -2.18
C ALA A 53 -14.05 0.66 -0.70
N LEU A 54 -13.44 -0.09 0.22
CA LEU A 54 -13.59 0.15 1.65
C LEU A 54 -12.94 1.47 2.08
N ALA A 55 -11.76 1.80 1.52
CA ALA A 55 -11.09 3.07 1.75
C ALA A 55 -11.91 4.26 1.19
N GLU A 56 -12.61 4.06 0.07
CA GLU A 56 -13.57 5.03 -0.49
C GLU A 56 -14.79 5.24 0.41
N ALA A 57 -15.35 4.16 0.94
CA ALA A 57 -16.55 4.20 1.77
C ALA A 57 -16.31 4.66 3.21
N THR A 58 -15.06 4.65 3.68
CA THR A 58 -14.68 5.00 5.05
C THR A 58 -13.64 6.12 5.08
N SER A 59 -12.36 5.76 5.15
CA SER A 59 -11.22 6.67 5.01
C SER A 59 -9.96 5.86 4.71
N LEU A 60 -9.11 6.38 3.83
CA LEU A 60 -7.80 5.80 3.57
C LEU A 60 -6.90 5.78 4.81
N ASP A 61 -7.04 6.76 5.71
CA ASP A 61 -6.30 6.81 6.97
C ASP A 61 -6.52 5.54 7.81
N HIS A 62 -7.79 5.18 8.00
CA HIS A 62 -8.19 4.00 8.79
C HIS A 62 -7.76 2.69 8.13
N VAL A 63 -8.10 2.52 6.85
CA VAL A 63 -7.76 1.29 6.10
C VAL A 63 -6.24 1.15 5.91
N GLY A 64 -5.54 2.27 5.66
CA GLY A 64 -4.10 2.30 5.47
C GLY A 64 -3.29 2.00 6.73
N GLN A 65 -3.81 2.34 7.92
CA GLN A 65 -3.15 1.96 9.19
C GLN A 65 -3.25 0.44 9.43
N GLU A 66 -4.40 -0.16 9.16
CA GLU A 66 -4.62 -1.59 9.35
C GLU A 66 -3.88 -2.44 8.32
N VAL A 67 -3.91 -2.03 7.04
CA VAL A 67 -3.21 -2.74 5.94
C VAL A 67 -1.71 -2.46 5.94
N GLY A 68 -1.32 -1.22 6.23
CA GLY A 68 0.03 -0.71 5.99
C GLY A 68 0.93 -0.65 7.22
N ALA A 69 0.40 -0.58 8.44
CA ALA A 69 1.22 -0.21 9.61
C ALA A 69 1.15 -1.15 10.82
N CYS A 70 0.01 -1.79 11.11
CA CYS A 70 -0.19 -2.20 12.50
C CYS A 70 -0.89 -3.53 12.78
N SER A 71 -1.18 -4.40 11.81
CA SER A 71 -1.60 -5.75 12.20
C SER A 71 -0.37 -6.63 12.49
N PRO A 72 -0.13 -7.06 13.75
CA PRO A 72 0.96 -7.99 14.08
C PRO A 72 0.83 -9.33 13.34
N ALA A 73 -0.38 -9.66 12.86
CA ALA A 73 -0.63 -10.85 12.04
C ALA A 73 0.02 -10.76 10.64
N LEU A 74 0.13 -9.56 10.06
CA LEU A 74 0.71 -9.38 8.73
C LEU A 74 2.23 -9.50 8.70
N PHE A 75 2.93 -9.25 9.81
CA PHE A 75 4.40 -9.34 9.89
C PHE A 75 4.90 -10.73 10.31
N CYS A 76 4.06 -11.75 10.18
CA CYS A 76 4.49 -13.14 10.26
C CYS A 76 5.36 -13.50 9.03
N PRO A 77 6.51 -14.17 9.21
CA PRO A 77 7.39 -14.58 8.11
C PRO A 77 6.71 -15.45 7.05
N GLU A 78 5.67 -16.20 7.43
CA GLU A 78 4.89 -17.07 6.54
C GLU A 78 4.06 -16.27 5.52
N GLU A 79 3.63 -15.06 5.87
CA GLU A 79 2.71 -14.22 5.08
C GLU A 79 3.47 -13.18 4.22
N SER A 80 4.67 -13.52 3.76
CA SER A 80 5.53 -12.59 3.02
C SER A 80 4.97 -12.17 1.64
N GLU A 81 4.01 -12.92 1.09
CA GLU A 81 3.25 -12.56 -0.12
C GLU A 81 2.21 -11.48 0.21
N ASN A 82 1.46 -11.64 1.31
CA ASN A 82 0.52 -10.63 1.82
C ASN A 82 1.24 -9.32 2.18
N GLN A 83 2.45 -9.40 2.72
CA GLN A 83 3.29 -8.24 3.02
C GLN A 83 3.60 -7.41 1.76
N SER A 84 4.09 -8.06 0.69
CA SER A 84 4.44 -7.35 -0.54
C SER A 84 3.22 -6.75 -1.23
N GLU A 85 2.12 -7.49 -1.28
CA GLU A 85 0.88 -7.04 -1.93
C GLU A 85 0.22 -5.89 -1.14
N SER A 86 0.23 -5.94 0.20
CA SER A 86 -0.29 -4.86 1.05
C SER A 86 0.49 -3.56 0.87
N LEU A 87 1.83 -3.64 0.83
CA LEU A 87 2.70 -2.48 0.57
C LEU A 87 2.47 -1.91 -0.84
N MET A 88 2.26 -2.78 -1.82
CA MET A 88 1.96 -2.39 -3.20
C MET A 88 0.59 -1.73 -3.32
N TRP A 89 -0.43 -2.27 -2.65
CA TRP A 89 -1.75 -1.68 -2.56
C TRP A 89 -1.68 -0.28 -1.94
N LEU A 90 -0.97 -0.13 -0.82
CA LEU A 90 -0.81 1.18 -0.18
C LEU A 90 -0.12 2.18 -1.11
N ALA A 91 0.89 1.75 -1.87
CA ALA A 91 1.55 2.60 -2.85
C ALA A 91 0.57 3.08 -3.95
N ASN A 92 -0.30 2.20 -4.43
CA ASN A 92 -1.33 2.56 -5.41
C ASN A 92 -2.41 3.46 -4.80
N ALA A 93 -2.89 3.13 -3.61
CA ALA A 93 -3.90 3.91 -2.92
C ALA A 93 -3.42 5.34 -2.63
N ILE A 94 -2.15 5.54 -2.24
CA ILE A 94 -1.58 6.88 -2.07
C ILE A 94 -1.50 7.65 -3.40
N LYS A 95 -1.30 6.97 -4.55
CA LYS A 95 -1.35 7.63 -5.87
C LYS A 95 -2.76 8.06 -6.24
N GLU A 96 -3.77 7.22 -5.96
CA GLU A 96 -5.16 7.44 -6.37
C GLU A 96 -5.89 8.44 -5.45
N PHE A 97 -5.74 8.30 -4.13
CA PHE A 97 -6.46 9.10 -3.13
C PHE A 97 -5.70 10.32 -2.64
N GLY A 98 -4.40 10.40 -2.92
CA GLY A 98 -3.48 11.35 -2.30
C GLY A 98 -2.91 10.84 -0.97
N LEU A 99 -1.87 11.51 -0.47
CA LEU A 99 -1.26 11.23 0.83
C LEU A 99 -2.20 11.66 1.98
N LYS A 100 -3.20 10.82 2.27
CA LYS A 100 -4.18 10.99 3.37
C LYS A 100 -3.92 10.08 4.57
N VAL A 101 -2.76 9.42 4.60
CA VAL A 101 -2.30 8.53 5.67
C VAL A 101 -1.18 9.21 6.48
N PRO A 102 -1.00 8.85 7.76
CA PRO A 102 0.04 9.45 8.58
C PRO A 102 1.42 9.00 8.08
N VAL A 103 2.23 9.98 7.68
CA VAL A 103 3.53 9.78 7.05
C VAL A 103 4.52 8.99 7.92
N LYS A 104 4.51 9.24 9.24
CA LYS A 104 5.42 8.59 10.20
C LYS A 104 5.26 7.06 10.21
N PRO A 105 4.07 6.49 10.44
CA PRO A 105 3.82 5.05 10.31
C PRO A 105 4.25 4.47 8.95
N VAL A 106 3.96 5.17 7.85
CA VAL A 106 4.33 4.70 6.50
C VAL A 106 5.84 4.58 6.35
N ILE A 107 6.61 5.56 6.84
CA ILE A 107 8.08 5.51 6.83
C ILE A 107 8.60 4.30 7.64
N GLU A 108 8.04 4.06 8.82
CA GLU A 108 8.45 2.92 9.64
C GLU A 108 8.11 1.58 8.98
N SER A 109 6.98 1.47 8.29
CA SER A 109 6.63 0.29 7.47
C SER A 109 7.60 0.08 6.32
N ILE A 110 7.99 1.15 5.62
CA ILE A 110 9.00 1.07 4.56
C ILE A 110 10.32 0.55 5.13
N LYS A 111 10.80 1.09 6.26
CA LYS A 111 12.06 0.62 6.89
C LYS A 111 11.99 -0.86 7.25
N LYS A 112 10.88 -1.30 7.86
CA LYS A 112 10.65 -2.73 8.17
C LYS A 112 10.67 -3.59 6.92
N GLY A 113 10.00 -3.16 5.85
CA GLY A 113 9.96 -3.90 4.60
C GLY A 113 11.29 -3.90 3.82
N LEU A 114 12.09 -2.84 3.93
CA LEU A 114 13.47 -2.79 3.45
C LEU A 114 14.39 -3.78 4.20
N ALA A 115 14.13 -3.99 5.49
CA ALA A 115 14.83 -4.97 6.31
C ALA A 115 14.33 -6.41 6.11
N ALA A 116 13.23 -6.62 5.36
CA ALA A 116 12.66 -7.94 5.14
C ALA A 116 13.59 -8.85 4.32
N SER A 117 13.64 -10.13 4.68
CA SER A 117 14.42 -11.15 3.97
C SER A 117 13.87 -11.41 2.55
N ASN A 118 12.54 -11.34 2.39
CA ASN A 118 11.88 -11.56 1.09
C ASN A 118 12.15 -10.38 0.12
N PRO A 119 12.69 -10.65 -1.09
CA PRO A 119 12.95 -9.61 -2.10
C PRO A 119 11.69 -8.92 -2.63
N ALA A 120 10.53 -9.59 -2.65
CA ALA A 120 9.26 -8.99 -3.08
C ALA A 120 8.81 -7.89 -2.11
N VAL A 121 8.92 -8.13 -0.79
CA VAL A 121 8.60 -7.15 0.25
C VAL A 121 9.53 -5.94 0.17
N ARG A 122 10.83 -6.17 -0.05
CA ARG A 122 11.81 -5.09 -0.28
C ARG A 122 11.46 -4.26 -1.51
N THR A 123 11.12 -4.92 -2.62
CA THR A 123 10.73 -4.25 -3.87
C THR A 123 9.46 -3.41 -3.68
N ALA A 124 8.43 -3.95 -3.03
CA ALA A 124 7.20 -3.21 -2.74
C ALA A 124 7.45 -2.00 -1.83
N SER A 125 8.35 -2.14 -0.85
CA SER A 125 8.77 -1.04 0.04
C SER A 125 9.47 0.09 -0.72
N ILE A 126 10.37 -0.27 -1.65
CA ILE A 126 11.05 0.70 -2.53
C ILE A 126 10.03 1.44 -3.40
N THR A 127 9.06 0.72 -3.98
CA THR A 127 7.97 1.34 -4.76
C THR A 127 7.15 2.31 -3.91
N LEU A 128 6.73 1.90 -2.71
CA LEU A 128 5.98 2.74 -1.77
C LEU A 128 6.77 4.01 -1.39
N ALA A 129 8.08 3.88 -1.16
CA ALA A 129 8.95 5.02 -0.90
C ALA A 129 9.06 5.96 -2.11
N GLY A 130 9.11 5.41 -3.33
CA GLY A 130 9.02 6.21 -4.57
C GLY A 130 7.74 7.02 -4.66
N VAL A 131 6.59 6.43 -4.30
CA VAL A 131 5.31 7.16 -4.24
C VAL A 131 5.37 8.25 -3.19
N LEU A 132 5.86 7.95 -2.00
CA LEU A 132 5.93 8.93 -0.92
C LEU A 132 6.89 10.09 -1.24
N TYR A 133 7.92 9.84 -2.05
CA TYR A 133 8.84 10.87 -2.55
C TYR A 133 8.14 11.89 -3.44
N LEU A 134 7.06 11.52 -4.14
CA LEU A 134 6.27 12.49 -4.91
C LEU A 134 5.68 13.59 -4.03
N TYR A 135 5.39 13.28 -2.77
CA TYR A 135 4.77 14.20 -1.82
C TYR A 135 5.79 14.90 -0.91
N MET A 136 6.83 14.19 -0.48
CA MET A 136 7.81 14.69 0.49
C MET A 136 9.10 15.22 -0.13
N GLY A 137 9.40 14.85 -1.38
CA GLY A 137 10.64 15.18 -2.06
C GLY A 137 11.89 14.74 -1.28
N LYS A 138 12.95 15.56 -1.37
CA LYS A 138 14.30 15.24 -0.85
C LYS A 138 14.34 14.94 0.64
N THR A 139 13.40 15.45 1.44
CA THR A 139 13.30 15.15 2.88
C THR A 139 13.09 13.66 3.13
N LEU A 140 12.37 12.95 2.26
CA LEU A 140 12.21 11.51 2.40
C LEU A 140 13.55 10.79 2.26
N ARG A 141 14.39 11.23 1.31
CA ARG A 141 15.67 10.57 1.04
C ARG A 141 16.63 10.63 2.23
N THR A 142 16.65 11.75 2.95
CA THR A 142 17.46 11.91 4.18
C THR A 142 17.05 10.95 5.29
N LEU A 143 15.79 10.47 5.31
CA LEU A 143 15.32 9.53 6.32
C LEU A 143 15.81 8.09 6.10
N PHE A 144 16.32 7.79 4.91
CA PHE A 144 16.83 6.46 4.53
C PHE A 144 18.35 6.43 4.32
N GLU A 145 19.09 7.50 4.64
CA GLU A 145 20.56 7.53 4.51
C GLU A 145 21.29 6.55 5.43
N GLY A 146 20.65 6.13 6.53
CA GLY A 146 21.19 5.14 7.46
C GLY A 146 21.02 3.67 7.02
N GLU A 147 20.34 3.41 5.90
CA GLU A 147 20.11 2.06 5.38
C GLU A 147 21.36 1.48 4.68
N LYS A 148 21.36 0.16 4.44
CA LYS A 148 22.46 -0.51 3.74
C LYS A 148 22.69 0.12 2.35
N ALA A 149 23.95 0.35 1.99
CA ALA A 149 24.33 1.02 0.73
C ALA A 149 23.64 0.46 -0.52
N VAL A 150 23.42 -0.87 -0.58
CA VAL A 150 22.71 -1.51 -1.72
C VAL A 150 21.23 -1.12 -1.78
N LEU A 151 20.55 -1.04 -0.63
CA LEU A 151 19.14 -0.66 -0.54
C LEU A 151 18.98 0.82 -0.86
N VAL A 152 19.92 1.63 -0.38
CA VAL A 152 20.00 3.06 -0.66
C VAL A 152 20.16 3.31 -2.17
N GLN A 153 21.03 2.57 -2.86
CA GLN A 153 21.17 2.68 -4.32
C GLN A 153 19.89 2.28 -5.06
N GLN A 154 19.22 1.20 -4.63
CA GLN A 154 17.96 0.78 -5.23
C GLN A 154 16.85 1.81 -5.01
N LEU A 155 16.81 2.41 -3.83
CA LEU A 155 15.90 3.50 -3.50
C LEU A 155 16.18 4.70 -4.41
N ASP A 156 17.43 5.17 -4.48
CA ASP A 156 17.84 6.28 -5.34
C ASP A 156 17.48 6.06 -6.82
N ALA A 157 17.63 4.83 -7.32
CA ALA A 157 17.21 4.49 -8.68
C ALA A 157 15.69 4.64 -8.89
N GLU A 158 14.87 4.16 -7.95
CA GLU A 158 13.41 4.33 -8.02
C GLU A 158 13.02 5.80 -7.84
N LEU A 159 13.66 6.52 -6.92
CA LEU A 159 13.42 7.95 -6.72
C LEU A 159 13.81 8.78 -7.94
N ALA A 160 14.87 8.43 -8.67
CA ALA A 160 15.27 9.10 -9.90
C ALA A 160 14.23 8.88 -11.02
N LYS A 161 13.72 7.65 -11.14
CA LYS A 161 12.66 7.29 -12.09
C LYS A 161 11.37 8.07 -11.82
N VAL A 162 10.97 8.19 -10.55
CA VAL A 162 9.76 8.89 -10.15
C VAL A 162 9.96 10.42 -10.16
N GLY A 163 11.14 10.89 -9.76
CA GLY A 163 11.53 12.29 -9.80
C GLY A 163 11.57 12.86 -11.22
N GLY A 164 11.91 12.05 -12.22
CA GLY A 164 11.81 12.38 -13.64
C GLY A 164 10.40 12.75 -14.11
N VAL A 165 9.36 12.16 -13.48
CA VAL A 165 7.96 12.44 -13.81
C VAL A 165 7.52 13.80 -13.28
N ILE A 166 8.02 14.23 -12.11
CA ILE A 166 7.73 15.56 -11.55
C ILE A 166 8.29 16.67 -12.43
N ILE A 167 9.51 16.51 -12.94
CA ILE A 167 10.13 17.52 -13.82
C ILE A 167 9.34 17.67 -15.12
N HIS A 168 8.71 16.59 -15.59
CA HIS A 168 7.88 16.65 -16.79
C HIS A 168 6.53 17.35 -16.54
N LEU A 169 5.91 17.17 -15.37
CA LEU A 169 4.66 17.86 -15.01
C LEU A 169 4.90 19.35 -14.69
N MET A 170 5.97 19.70 -13.98
CA MET A 170 6.30 21.09 -13.68
C MET A 170 6.76 21.92 -14.91
N HIS A 171 7.06 21.28 -16.04
CA HIS A 171 7.38 21.98 -17.29
C HIS A 171 6.17 22.09 -18.25
N VAL A 172 5.04 21.47 -17.92
CA VAL A 172 3.81 21.53 -18.73
C VAL A 172 2.83 22.60 -18.21
N ASP A 173 2.91 22.99 -16.93
CA ASP A 173 2.13 24.11 -16.35
C ASP A 173 2.86 25.47 -16.45
N GLY A 174 3.65 25.65 -17.51
CA GLY A 174 4.45 26.85 -17.77
C GLY A 174 4.13 27.51 -19.11
N VAL A 175 2.83 27.79 -19.37
CA VAL A 175 2.35 28.76 -20.38
C VAL A 175 1.22 29.57 -19.78
#